data_AF-L0D9C1-F1
#
_entry.id   AF-L0D9C1-F1
#
_cell.length_a   1.000
_cell.length_b   1.000
_cell.length_c   1.000
_cell.angle_alpha   90.00
_cell.angle_beta   90.00
_cell.angle_gamma   90.00
#
_symmetry.space_group_name_H-M   'P 1'
#
loop_
_entity.id
_entity.type
_entity.pdbx_description
1 polymer ?
#
loop_
_entity_poly.entity_id
_entity_poly.type
_entity_poly.pdbx_seq_one_letter_code
_entity_poly.pdbx_strand_id
1 'polypeptide(L)'
;MSTPFYKKLSRRRLFKYGAAGLTGLGAYRGLRAVGTADDSSKLEHEPTDMGGVKIELPPYLLLSPTKLGGGTHAVNLQTMKQVAWISYWNYGDTCPISHHLCAYPADDEKDPLNGFEFINSSQGSENVLMYGIPTRIKEMGLLDPVYGQGNQLYRVRYDGKSGQMELMENVAETTGIGLGVHTTVFPDASGFSLDFSPYSFGVRSLDDFDGSPPPPAACVVSRLLITSAWT
;
A
#
# COMPACT_ATOMS: atom_id res chain seq x y z
N MET A 1 59.45 -0.40 14.60
CA MET A 1 59.36 1.08 14.70
C MET A 1 58.54 1.60 13.51
N SER A 2 57.26 1.91 13.73
CA SER A 2 56.36 2.46 12.71
C SER A 2 56.63 3.96 12.53
N THR A 3 56.85 4.39 11.29
CA THR A 3 56.98 5.81 10.98
C THR A 3 55.60 6.47 11.00
N PRO A 4 55.46 7.68 11.58
CA PRO A 4 54.16 8.31 11.77
C PRO A 4 53.53 8.83 10.46
N PHE A 5 52.21 8.74 10.38
CA PHE A 5 51.34 8.95 9.21
C PHE A 5 51.59 10.28 8.45
N TYR A 6 52.00 11.34 9.16
CA TYR A 6 52.23 12.66 8.59
C TYR A 6 53.43 12.75 7.62
N LYS A 7 54.39 11.82 7.69
CA LYS A 7 55.54 11.78 6.76
C LYS A 7 55.19 11.27 5.34
N LYS A 8 53.97 10.75 5.11
CA LYS A 8 53.51 10.26 3.79
C LYS A 8 52.80 11.31 2.92
N LEU A 9 52.52 12.51 3.43
CA LEU A 9 51.94 13.62 2.68
C LEU A 9 53.02 14.51 2.07
N SER A 10 53.64 14.03 0.99
CA SER A 10 54.53 14.83 0.16
C SER A 10 53.74 15.92 -0.58
N ARG A 11 54.26 17.16 -0.61
CA ARG A 11 53.70 18.32 -1.35
C ARG A 11 53.36 18.01 -2.82
N ARG A 12 54.07 17.06 -3.45
CA ARG A 12 53.79 16.59 -4.82
C ARG A 12 52.50 15.75 -4.95
N ARG A 13 52.05 15.10 -3.88
CA ARG A 13 50.78 14.33 -3.87
C ARG A 13 49.58 15.24 -3.59
N LEU A 14 49.74 16.30 -2.82
CA LEU A 14 48.69 17.29 -2.57
C LEU A 14 48.25 18.01 -3.87
N PHE A 15 49.21 18.36 -4.75
CA PHE A 15 48.90 18.91 -6.07
C PHE A 15 48.20 17.92 -7.01
N LYS A 16 48.54 16.62 -6.92
CA LYS A 16 47.85 15.58 -7.71
C LYS A 16 46.40 15.37 -7.26
N TYR A 17 46.15 15.38 -5.95
CA TYR A 17 44.79 15.28 -5.42
C TYR A 17 43.98 16.57 -5.62
N GLY A 18 44.61 17.74 -5.55
CA GLY A 18 43.96 19.03 -5.87
C GLY A 18 43.56 19.15 -7.34
N ALA A 19 44.43 18.72 -8.26
CA ALA A 19 44.13 18.71 -9.69
C ALA A 19 42.99 17.73 -10.03
N ALA A 20 42.99 16.53 -9.43
CA ALA A 20 41.92 15.54 -9.57
C ALA A 20 40.58 16.03 -8.98
N GLY A 21 40.62 16.76 -7.85
CA GLY A 21 39.44 17.37 -7.24
C GLY A 21 38.81 18.45 -8.11
N LEU A 22 39.61 19.27 -8.79
CA LEU A 22 39.13 20.31 -9.71
C LEU A 22 38.57 19.74 -11.02
N THR A 23 39.15 18.65 -11.54
CA THR A 23 38.59 17.96 -12.73
C THR A 23 37.28 17.25 -12.38
N GLY A 24 37.18 16.64 -11.19
CA GLY A 24 35.93 16.04 -10.70
C GLY A 24 34.82 17.06 -10.49
N LEU A 25 35.14 18.24 -9.92
CA LEU A 25 34.17 19.32 -9.71
C LEU A 25 33.72 19.98 -11.04
N GLY A 26 34.65 20.13 -11.99
CA GLY A 26 34.38 20.65 -13.33
C GLY A 26 33.53 19.68 -14.17
N ALA A 27 33.80 18.38 -14.09
CA ALA A 27 32.98 17.35 -14.72
C ALA A 27 31.59 17.26 -14.07
N TYR A 28 31.50 17.36 -12.74
CA TYR A 28 30.21 17.37 -12.03
C TYR A 28 29.36 18.59 -12.37
N ARG A 29 29.97 19.78 -12.46
CA ARG A 29 29.26 21.00 -12.91
C ARG A 29 28.93 20.99 -14.40
N GLY A 30 29.81 20.42 -15.25
CA GLY A 30 29.56 20.24 -16.68
C GLY A 30 28.43 19.26 -16.96
N LEU A 31 28.38 18.13 -16.25
CA LEU A 31 27.25 17.19 -16.27
C LEU A 31 25.97 17.82 -15.76
N ARG A 32 26.03 18.70 -14.75
CA ARG A 32 24.86 19.42 -14.24
C ARG A 32 24.37 20.51 -15.21
N ALA A 33 25.27 21.17 -15.95
CA ALA A 33 24.92 22.19 -16.94
C ALA A 33 24.43 21.61 -18.27
N VAL A 34 24.82 20.38 -18.62
CA VAL A 34 24.26 19.62 -19.76
C VAL A 34 22.98 18.88 -19.35
N GLY A 35 22.78 18.64 -18.06
CA GLY A 35 21.60 17.99 -17.48
C GLY A 35 20.46 18.93 -17.07
N THR A 36 20.58 20.25 -17.22
CA THR A 36 19.43 21.16 -17.16
C THR A 36 18.67 21.13 -18.48
N ALA A 37 18.17 19.95 -18.83
CA ALA A 37 16.91 19.87 -19.51
C ALA A 37 15.86 20.33 -18.51
N ASP A 38 15.06 21.29 -18.95
CA ASP A 38 13.82 21.77 -18.34
C ASP A 38 13.11 20.65 -17.55
N ASP A 39 13.26 20.63 -16.22
CA ASP A 39 12.62 19.64 -15.34
C ASP A 39 11.16 20.02 -15.05
N SER A 40 10.50 20.53 -16.09
CA SER A 40 9.06 20.47 -16.25
C SER A 40 8.77 19.41 -17.31
N SER A 41 9.18 18.18 -17.05
CA SER A 41 8.42 17.06 -17.59
C SER A 41 7.04 17.12 -16.92
N LYS A 42 6.14 17.93 -17.49
CA LYS A 42 4.73 17.57 -17.45
C LYS A 42 4.74 16.16 -18.00
N LEU A 43 4.53 15.16 -17.13
CA LEU A 43 4.20 13.81 -17.55
C LEU A 43 3.08 13.99 -18.58
N GLU A 44 3.41 13.88 -19.86
CA GLU A 44 2.42 13.88 -20.92
C GLU A 44 1.62 12.61 -20.68
N HIS A 45 0.48 12.80 -20.05
CA HIS A 45 -0.36 11.69 -19.67
C HIS A 45 -1.18 11.34 -20.89
N GLU A 46 -0.83 10.23 -21.54
CA GLU A 46 -1.67 9.74 -22.63
C GLU A 46 -3.07 9.50 -22.07
N PRO A 47 -4.12 10.11 -22.68
CA PRO A 47 -5.48 9.89 -22.26
C PRO A 47 -5.79 8.39 -22.26
N THR A 48 -6.55 7.94 -21.26
CA THR A 48 -6.99 6.55 -21.19
C THR A 48 -7.73 6.19 -22.47
N ASP A 49 -7.22 5.20 -23.21
CA ASP A 49 -7.88 4.64 -24.39
C ASP A 49 -8.67 3.39 -23.99
N MET A 50 -9.98 3.54 -23.81
CA MET A 50 -10.90 2.44 -23.53
C MET A 50 -11.49 1.87 -24.82
N GLY A 51 -10.64 1.33 -25.69
CA GLY A 51 -11.08 0.68 -26.93
C GLY A 51 -11.56 1.66 -28.01
N GLY A 52 -10.86 2.78 -28.16
CA GLY A 52 -11.13 3.85 -29.12
C GLY A 52 -11.79 5.08 -28.50
N VAL A 53 -12.25 5.00 -27.24
CA VAL A 53 -12.82 6.14 -26.51
C VAL A 53 -11.74 6.71 -25.59
N LYS A 54 -11.24 7.89 -25.94
CA LYS A 54 -10.31 8.65 -25.11
C LYS A 54 -11.08 9.38 -24.01
N ILE A 55 -10.90 8.95 -22.77
CA ILE A 55 -11.50 9.60 -21.59
C ILE A 55 -10.37 10.16 -20.73
N GLU A 56 -10.48 11.43 -20.38
CA GLU A 56 -9.57 12.08 -19.45
C GLU A 56 -10.13 11.90 -18.03
N LEU A 57 -9.65 10.86 -17.34
CA LEU A 57 -9.94 10.66 -15.92
C LEU A 57 -8.92 11.43 -15.08
N PRO A 58 -9.31 12.01 -13.94
CA PRO A 58 -8.36 12.63 -13.03
C PRO A 58 -7.40 11.59 -12.40
N PRO A 59 -6.25 12.02 -11.83
CA PRO A 59 -5.22 11.14 -11.26
C PRO A 59 -5.66 10.51 -9.94
N TYR A 60 -6.65 9.63 -10.01
CA TYR A 60 -7.14 8.85 -8.89
C TYR A 60 -6.56 7.44 -8.93
N LEU A 61 -6.23 6.90 -7.76
CA LEU A 61 -6.02 5.47 -7.58
C LEU A 61 -7.35 4.82 -7.20
N LEU A 62 -7.70 3.74 -7.87
CA LEU A 62 -8.77 2.83 -7.47
C LEU A 62 -8.15 1.68 -6.69
N LEU A 63 -8.59 1.49 -5.45
CA LEU A 63 -8.19 0.37 -4.59
C LEU A 63 -9.39 -0.56 -4.41
N SER A 64 -9.21 -1.83 -4.77
CA SER A 64 -10.28 -2.83 -4.66
C SER A 64 -9.78 -4.15 -4.10
N PRO A 65 -10.52 -4.77 -3.15
CA PRO A 65 -10.32 -6.16 -2.79
C PRO A 65 -10.77 -7.06 -3.93
N THR A 66 -10.25 -8.28 -3.97
CA THR A 66 -10.55 -9.28 -5.01
C THR A 66 -11.47 -10.40 -4.53
N LYS A 67 -11.97 -10.35 -3.29
CA LYS A 67 -12.79 -11.41 -2.70
C LYS A 67 -12.06 -12.75 -2.77
N LEU A 68 -12.59 -13.70 -3.54
CA LEU A 68 -11.99 -15.02 -3.75
C LEU A 68 -10.65 -14.98 -4.51
N GLY A 69 -10.27 -13.83 -5.08
CA GLY A 69 -8.96 -13.63 -5.70
C GLY A 69 -7.79 -13.54 -4.71
N GLY A 70 -8.04 -13.51 -3.40
CA GLY A 70 -6.96 -13.69 -2.43
C GLY A 70 -6.24 -12.42 -1.96
N GLY A 71 -6.69 -11.23 -2.35
CA GLY A 71 -5.89 -10.03 -2.12
C GLY A 71 -6.54 -8.73 -2.57
N THR A 72 -5.70 -7.74 -2.86
CA THR A 72 -6.11 -6.38 -3.21
C THR A 72 -5.25 -5.87 -4.36
N HIS A 73 -5.82 -5.02 -5.22
CA HIS A 73 -5.09 -4.36 -6.29
C HIS A 73 -5.39 -2.86 -6.31
N ALA A 74 -4.39 -2.09 -6.77
CA ALA A 74 -4.51 -0.67 -7.03
C ALA A 74 -4.36 -0.39 -8.53
N VAL A 75 -5.26 0.40 -9.09
CA VAL A 75 -5.27 0.81 -10.50
C VAL A 75 -5.22 2.33 -10.58
N ASN A 76 -4.28 2.86 -11.37
CA ASN A 76 -4.27 4.27 -11.69
C ASN A 76 -5.31 4.53 -12.79
N LEU A 77 -6.38 5.24 -12.45
CA LEU A 77 -7.50 5.51 -13.35
C LEU A 77 -7.13 6.42 -14.52
N GLN A 78 -6.09 7.23 -14.37
CA GLN A 78 -5.62 8.10 -15.44
C GLN A 78 -4.94 7.30 -16.56
N THR A 79 -4.29 6.18 -16.23
CA THR A 79 -3.61 5.29 -17.20
C THR A 79 -4.34 3.97 -17.46
N MET A 80 -5.33 3.65 -16.61
CA MET A 80 -5.94 2.32 -16.46
C MET A 80 -4.93 1.18 -16.26
N LYS A 81 -3.74 1.49 -15.74
CA LYS A 81 -2.72 0.49 -15.41
C LYS A 81 -2.78 0.14 -13.93
N GLN A 82 -2.69 -1.15 -13.65
CA GLN A 82 -2.47 -1.65 -12.30
C GLN A 82 -1.09 -1.21 -11.81
N VAL A 83 -1.04 -0.49 -10.69
CA VAL A 83 0.21 0.02 -10.12
C VAL A 83 0.80 -0.93 -9.09
N ALA A 84 -0.04 -1.67 -8.38
CA ALA A 84 0.39 -2.65 -7.38
C ALA A 84 -0.72 -3.66 -7.10
N TRP A 85 -0.33 -4.78 -6.51
CA TRP A 85 -1.23 -5.77 -5.94
C TRP A 85 -0.55 -6.51 -4.80
N ILE A 86 -1.37 -7.09 -3.95
CA ILE A 86 -0.95 -8.01 -2.89
C ILE A 86 -1.81 -9.25 -2.95
N SER A 87 -1.23 -10.38 -2.54
CA SER A 87 -1.97 -11.61 -2.37
C SER A 87 -1.60 -12.29 -1.06
N TYR A 88 -2.59 -12.52 -0.20
CA TYR A 88 -2.39 -12.95 1.18
C TYR A 88 -1.94 -14.40 1.31
N TRP A 89 -2.17 -15.24 0.29
CA TRP A 89 -1.60 -16.59 0.27
C TRP A 89 -0.06 -16.59 0.25
N ASN A 90 0.60 -15.53 -0.25
CA ASN A 90 2.06 -15.37 -0.14
C ASN A 90 2.53 -15.21 1.31
N TYR A 91 1.62 -14.81 2.20
CA TYR A 91 1.86 -14.58 3.62
C TYR A 91 1.30 -15.70 4.49
N GLY A 92 0.88 -16.82 3.90
CA GLY A 92 0.43 -18.00 4.62
C GLY A 92 -1.07 -18.07 4.92
N ASP A 93 -1.88 -17.14 4.40
CA ASP A 93 -3.34 -17.25 4.49
C ASP A 93 -3.86 -18.37 3.56
N THR A 94 -4.50 -19.38 4.15
CA THR A 94 -5.00 -20.57 3.45
C THR A 94 -6.42 -20.40 2.92
N CYS A 95 -7.17 -19.38 3.36
CA CYS A 95 -8.49 -19.03 2.84
C CYS A 95 -8.68 -17.50 2.74
N PRO A 96 -7.88 -16.80 1.91
CA PRO A 96 -7.86 -15.33 1.88
C PRO A 96 -9.05 -14.74 1.12
N ILE A 97 -10.24 -14.69 1.71
CA ILE A 97 -11.37 -13.99 1.10
C ILE A 97 -11.27 -12.50 1.46
N SER A 98 -10.46 -11.74 0.72
CA SER A 98 -10.32 -10.29 0.93
C SER A 98 -11.68 -9.58 0.78
N HIS A 99 -12.20 -8.99 1.85
CA HIS A 99 -13.61 -8.61 1.90
C HIS A 99 -13.83 -7.10 1.74
N HIS A 100 -13.68 -6.33 2.82
CA HIS A 100 -13.77 -4.88 2.78
C HIS A 100 -12.40 -4.29 3.06
N LEU A 101 -12.18 -3.10 2.52
CA LEU A 101 -10.98 -2.34 2.82
C LEU A 101 -11.33 -0.86 3.00
N CYS A 102 -10.46 -0.17 3.72
CA CYS A 102 -10.48 1.28 3.85
C CYS A 102 -9.03 1.76 3.93
N ALA A 103 -8.75 2.90 3.31
CA ALA A 103 -7.41 3.44 3.23
C ALA A 103 -7.28 4.74 4.02
N TYR A 104 -6.12 4.93 4.61
CA TYR A 104 -5.74 6.19 5.22
C TYR A 104 -5.42 7.24 4.15
N PRO A 105 -5.45 8.53 4.51
CA PRO A 105 -4.83 9.56 3.68
C PRO A 105 -3.39 9.24 3.32
N ALA A 106 -2.98 9.66 2.13
CA ALA A 106 -1.62 9.47 1.66
C ALA A 106 -0.60 10.12 2.61
N ASP A 107 0.57 9.49 2.76
CA ASP A 107 1.62 9.91 3.70
C ASP A 107 2.04 11.38 3.49
N ASP A 108 2.08 11.85 2.25
CA ASP A 108 2.47 13.21 1.85
C ASP A 108 1.26 14.18 1.69
N GLU A 109 0.08 13.80 2.20
CA GLU A 109 -1.21 14.53 2.18
C GLU A 109 -1.72 14.98 0.79
N LYS A 110 -1.01 14.69 -0.30
CA LYS A 110 -1.29 15.26 -1.64
C LYS A 110 -1.39 14.24 -2.76
N ASP A 111 -0.65 13.14 -2.70
CA ASP A 111 -0.63 12.17 -3.80
C ASP A 111 -0.48 10.71 -3.31
N PRO A 112 -1.52 9.87 -3.46
CA PRO A 112 -1.43 8.46 -3.10
C PRO A 112 -0.50 7.65 -4.01
N LEU A 113 -0.03 8.19 -5.14
CA LEU A 113 1.02 7.56 -5.94
C LEU A 113 2.37 7.51 -5.21
N ASN A 114 2.59 8.33 -4.19
CA ASN A 114 3.83 8.33 -3.40
C ASN A 114 3.79 7.36 -2.21
N GLY A 115 2.64 6.78 -1.91
CA GLY A 115 2.46 5.83 -0.82
C GLY A 115 1.23 6.14 0.04
N PHE A 116 0.65 5.08 0.57
CA PHE A 116 -0.47 5.12 1.51
C PHE A 116 -0.57 3.79 2.26
N GLU A 117 -1.33 3.78 3.34
CA GLU A 117 -1.68 2.58 4.07
C GLU A 117 -3.18 2.28 3.97
N PHE A 118 -3.53 1.00 4.08
CA PHE A 118 -4.93 0.58 4.14
C PHE A 118 -5.11 -0.63 5.04
N ILE A 119 -6.33 -0.76 5.56
CA ILE A 119 -6.78 -1.93 6.31
C ILE A 119 -7.71 -2.75 5.40
N ASN A 120 -7.46 -4.05 5.32
CA ASN A 120 -8.30 -4.98 4.59
C ASN A 120 -8.73 -6.12 5.51
N SER A 121 -10.05 -6.28 5.70
CA SER A 121 -10.62 -7.43 6.39
C SER A 121 -10.67 -8.65 5.48
N SER A 122 -10.58 -9.84 6.06
CA SER A 122 -10.84 -11.10 5.36
C SER A 122 -12.01 -11.88 5.95
N GLN A 123 -12.74 -12.57 5.08
CA GLN A 123 -13.58 -13.70 5.46
C GLN A 123 -12.82 -15.00 5.21
N GLY A 124 -13.32 -16.08 5.77
CA GLY A 124 -12.76 -17.42 5.57
C GLY A 124 -13.75 -18.48 6.03
N SER A 125 -13.24 -19.66 6.34
CA SER A 125 -14.04 -20.83 6.68
C SER A 125 -15.08 -21.14 5.59
N GLU A 126 -16.26 -21.61 5.96
CA GLU A 126 -17.32 -22.02 5.03
C GLU A 126 -17.87 -20.86 4.18
N ASN A 127 -17.48 -19.60 4.44
CA ASN A 127 -17.85 -18.49 3.57
C ASN A 127 -17.36 -18.68 2.14
N VAL A 128 -16.26 -19.41 1.91
CA VAL A 128 -15.77 -19.72 0.55
C VAL A 128 -16.75 -20.57 -0.26
N LEU A 129 -17.65 -21.31 0.40
CA LEU A 129 -18.55 -22.28 -0.24
C LEU A 129 -19.86 -21.66 -0.75
N MET A 130 -20.17 -20.41 -0.37
CA MET A 130 -21.44 -19.77 -0.74
C MET A 130 -21.51 -19.28 -2.20
N TYR A 131 -20.38 -19.25 -2.92
CA TYR A 131 -20.27 -18.65 -4.25
C TYR A 131 -20.55 -19.62 -5.41
N GLY A 132 -20.98 -20.86 -5.12
CA GLY A 132 -21.29 -21.86 -6.16
C GLY A 132 -20.07 -22.37 -6.95
N ILE A 133 -18.85 -22.08 -6.49
CA ILE A 133 -17.62 -22.58 -7.10
C ILE A 133 -17.37 -24.02 -6.61
N PRO A 134 -17.15 -24.99 -7.52
CA PRO A 134 -16.86 -26.38 -7.15
C PRO A 134 -15.42 -26.52 -6.64
N THR A 135 -15.16 -26.00 -5.44
CA THR A 135 -13.84 -26.02 -4.78
C THR A 135 -13.66 -27.27 -3.93
N ARG A 136 -12.40 -27.72 -3.78
CA ARG A 136 -12.01 -28.84 -2.90
C ARG A 136 -11.40 -28.39 -1.57
N ILE A 137 -11.61 -27.12 -1.21
CA ILE A 137 -10.89 -26.47 -0.11
C ILE A 137 -11.15 -27.11 1.26
N LYS A 138 -12.34 -27.68 1.45
CA LYS A 138 -12.72 -28.41 2.67
C LYS A 138 -12.02 -29.76 2.75
N GLU A 139 -11.99 -30.52 1.65
CA GLU A 139 -11.28 -31.81 1.58
C GLU A 139 -9.76 -31.66 1.73
N MET A 140 -9.21 -30.51 1.34
CA MET A 140 -7.80 -30.17 1.51
C MET A 140 -7.45 -29.69 2.93
N GLY A 141 -8.43 -29.56 3.83
CA GLY A 141 -8.19 -29.13 5.22
C GLY A 141 -7.70 -27.69 5.35
N LEU A 142 -8.02 -26.81 4.39
CA LEU A 142 -7.52 -25.43 4.36
C LEU A 142 -8.41 -24.43 5.12
N LEU A 143 -9.53 -24.88 5.69
CA LEU A 143 -10.49 -24.05 6.45
C LEU A 143 -10.24 -24.04 7.96
N ASP A 144 -9.60 -25.09 8.48
CA ASP A 144 -9.38 -25.29 9.91
C ASP A 144 -8.18 -24.53 10.50
N PRO A 145 -7.05 -24.33 9.77
CA PRO A 145 -5.96 -23.47 10.25
C PRO A 145 -6.50 -22.10 10.65
N VAL A 146 -5.95 -21.47 11.69
CA VAL A 146 -6.41 -20.15 12.18
C VAL A 146 -6.53 -19.14 11.04
N TYR A 147 -5.58 -19.15 10.11
CA TYR A 147 -5.61 -18.30 8.92
C TYR A 147 -6.72 -18.68 7.93
N GLY A 148 -7.04 -19.96 7.80
CA GLY A 148 -8.15 -20.48 7.00
C GLY A 148 -9.53 -20.16 7.55
N GLN A 149 -9.65 -19.82 8.83
CA GLN A 149 -10.92 -19.44 9.45
C GLN A 149 -11.37 -18.03 9.06
N GLY A 150 -10.47 -17.21 8.52
CA GLY A 150 -10.74 -15.81 8.14
C GLY A 150 -10.76 -14.87 9.34
N ASN A 151 -11.52 -13.77 9.23
CA ASN A 151 -11.56 -12.66 10.20
C ASN A 151 -10.19 -12.04 10.46
N GLN A 152 -9.29 -12.13 9.48
CA GLN A 152 -7.98 -11.51 9.55
C GLN A 152 -8.11 -10.03 9.19
N LEU A 153 -7.18 -9.22 9.72
CA LEU A 153 -7.21 -7.77 9.58
C LEU A 153 -5.83 -7.30 9.13
N TYR A 154 -5.67 -7.18 7.83
CA TYR A 154 -4.38 -6.89 7.23
C TYR A 154 -4.17 -5.39 7.11
N ARG A 155 -3.14 -4.88 7.79
CA ARG A 155 -2.60 -3.55 7.50
C ARG A 155 -1.55 -3.69 6.41
N VAL A 156 -1.77 -3.00 5.30
CA VAL A 156 -0.93 -3.08 4.11
C VAL A 156 -0.44 -1.69 3.77
N ARG A 157 0.84 -1.59 3.38
CA ARG A 157 1.45 -0.36 2.90
C ARG A 157 1.74 -0.45 1.41
N TYR A 158 1.33 0.55 0.67
CA TYR A 158 1.81 0.82 -0.68
C TYR A 158 2.98 1.81 -0.61
N ASP A 159 4.11 1.47 -1.24
CA ASP A 159 5.35 2.25 -1.11
C ASP A 159 5.50 3.42 -2.11
N GLY A 160 4.69 3.45 -3.17
CA GLY A 160 4.76 4.40 -4.28
C GLY A 160 6.00 4.29 -5.17
N LYS A 161 7.17 4.02 -4.59
CA LYS A 161 8.48 4.05 -5.25
C LYS A 161 8.74 2.84 -6.13
N SER A 162 8.58 1.63 -5.57
CA SER A 162 8.79 0.39 -6.30
C SER A 162 7.50 -0.19 -6.89
N GLY A 163 6.35 0.39 -6.53
CA GLY A 163 5.05 -0.10 -6.96
C GLY A 163 4.63 -1.35 -6.19
N GLN A 164 5.09 -1.49 -4.94
CA GLN A 164 4.87 -2.70 -4.14
C GLN A 164 3.89 -2.45 -3.00
N MET A 165 3.10 -3.49 -2.71
CA MET A 165 2.27 -3.58 -1.52
C MET A 165 2.88 -4.58 -0.56
N GLU A 166 3.09 -4.17 0.68
CA GLU A 166 3.68 -4.99 1.73
C GLU A 166 2.70 -5.17 2.89
N LEU A 167 2.52 -6.41 3.33
CA LEU A 167 1.80 -6.70 4.56
C LEU A 167 2.65 -6.25 5.76
N MET A 168 2.14 -5.27 6.50
CA MET A 168 2.83 -4.70 7.66
C MET A 168 2.55 -5.50 8.93
N GLU A 169 1.28 -5.81 9.16
CA GLU A 169 0.83 -6.57 10.31
C GLU A 169 -0.54 -7.20 10.06
N ASN A 170 -0.85 -8.23 10.85
CA ASN A 170 -2.19 -8.72 11.05
C ASN A 170 -2.72 -8.21 12.39
N VAL A 171 -3.61 -7.23 12.35
CA VAL A 171 -4.14 -6.56 13.55
C VAL A 171 -4.96 -7.53 14.41
N ALA A 172 -5.55 -8.57 13.81
CA ALA A 172 -6.30 -9.58 14.55
C ALA A 172 -5.39 -10.39 15.49
N GLU A 173 -4.13 -10.63 15.11
CA GLU A 173 -3.15 -11.30 15.97
C GLU A 173 -2.68 -10.40 17.10
N THR A 174 -2.44 -9.12 16.82
CA THR A 174 -1.89 -8.19 17.82
C THR A 174 -2.93 -7.79 18.86
N THR A 175 -4.20 -7.65 18.46
CA THR A 175 -5.31 -7.26 19.35
C THR A 175 -6.07 -8.46 19.94
N GLY A 176 -5.98 -9.63 19.32
CA GLY A 176 -6.84 -10.79 19.62
C GLY A 176 -8.28 -10.64 19.13
N ILE A 177 -8.60 -9.59 18.38
CA ILE A 177 -9.95 -9.30 17.88
C ILE A 177 -9.96 -9.43 16.35
N GLY A 178 -10.62 -10.47 15.84
CA GLY A 178 -10.81 -10.68 14.40
C GLY A 178 -12.25 -10.37 13.96
N LEU A 179 -12.41 -9.48 12.98
CA LEU A 179 -13.71 -9.10 12.40
C LEU A 179 -13.61 -9.03 10.87
N GLY A 180 -14.54 -9.69 10.18
CA GLY A 180 -14.43 -9.94 8.73
C GLY A 180 -15.37 -9.14 7.83
N VAL A 181 -15.99 -8.04 8.27
CA VAL A 181 -16.95 -7.25 7.47
C VAL A 181 -16.42 -5.83 7.22
N HIS A 182 -17.24 -4.79 7.37
CA HIS A 182 -16.92 -3.43 6.97
C HIS A 182 -15.73 -2.90 7.77
N THR A 183 -14.83 -2.21 7.07
CA THR A 183 -13.73 -1.47 7.67
C THR A 183 -13.88 0.00 7.31
N THR A 184 -13.66 0.89 8.27
CA THR A 184 -13.82 2.34 8.09
C THR A 184 -12.73 3.09 8.85
N VAL A 185 -12.00 3.98 8.19
CA VAL A 185 -11.02 4.86 8.85
C VAL A 185 -11.75 6.02 9.52
N PHE A 186 -11.30 6.44 10.70
CA PHE A 186 -11.90 7.59 11.38
C PHE A 186 -11.70 8.89 10.58
N PRO A 187 -12.61 9.88 10.72
CA PRO A 187 -12.49 11.15 10.00
C PRO A 187 -11.17 11.90 10.26
N ASP A 188 -10.56 11.69 11.42
CA ASP A 188 -9.27 12.27 11.83
C ASP A 188 -8.05 11.40 11.45
N ALA A 189 -8.27 10.28 10.77
CA ALA A 189 -7.25 9.28 10.41
C ALA A 189 -6.44 8.71 11.59
N SER A 190 -6.91 8.88 12.83
CA SER A 190 -6.22 8.41 14.04
C SER A 190 -6.32 6.89 14.27
N GLY A 191 -7.17 6.22 13.50
CA GLY A 191 -7.46 4.80 13.62
C GLY A 191 -8.59 4.37 12.70
N PHE A 192 -9.17 3.21 13.00
CA PHE A 192 -10.21 2.62 12.18
C PHE A 192 -11.23 1.84 13.02
N SER A 193 -12.41 1.62 12.48
CA SER A 193 -13.43 0.75 13.03
C SER A 193 -13.74 -0.42 12.10
N LEU A 194 -14.31 -1.45 12.71
CA LEU A 194 -14.70 -2.69 12.10
C LEU A 194 -16.11 -3.04 12.56
N ASP A 195 -16.95 -3.52 11.65
CA ASP A 195 -18.30 -3.94 12.01
C ASP A 195 -18.42 -5.46 12.12
N PHE A 196 -19.13 -5.88 13.16
CA PHE A 196 -19.88 -7.12 13.21
C PHE A 196 -21.36 -6.72 13.13
N SER A 197 -22.20 -7.31 12.29
CA SER A 197 -23.64 -7.02 12.40
C SER A 197 -24.15 -7.61 13.74
N PRO A 198 -24.59 -6.85 14.78
CA PRO A 198 -25.01 -5.44 14.83
C PRO A 198 -24.17 -4.46 15.72
N TYR A 199 -22.91 -4.77 16.03
CA TYR A 199 -22.01 -3.95 16.85
C TYR A 199 -20.74 -3.52 16.09
N SER A 200 -20.49 -2.21 16.04
CA SER A 200 -19.26 -1.60 15.55
C SER A 200 -18.19 -1.57 16.65
N PHE A 201 -16.96 -1.98 16.35
CA PHE A 201 -15.80 -1.88 17.24
C PHE A 201 -14.76 -0.92 16.66
N GLY A 202 -14.38 0.10 17.42
CA GLY A 202 -13.33 1.05 17.06
C GLY A 202 -11.97 0.67 17.66
N VAL A 203 -10.91 0.73 16.84
CA VAL A 203 -9.52 0.63 17.27
C VAL A 203 -8.87 2.01 17.09
N ARG A 204 -8.79 2.77 18.18
CA ARG A 204 -7.86 3.90 18.33
C ARG A 204 -6.63 3.39 19.07
N SER A 205 -5.47 4.03 18.89
CA SER A 205 -4.28 3.83 19.73
C SER A 205 -4.67 3.42 21.16
N LEU A 206 -4.04 2.36 21.69
CA LEU A 206 -4.39 1.47 22.84
C LEU A 206 -5.02 2.06 24.12
N ASP A 207 -5.20 3.38 24.25
CA ASP A 207 -5.51 4.05 25.51
C ASP A 207 -6.90 4.74 25.59
N ASP A 208 -7.65 4.93 24.49
CA ASP A 208 -8.90 5.72 24.53
C ASP A 208 -10.11 5.00 23.89
N PHE A 209 -10.85 4.22 24.70
CA PHE A 209 -12.11 3.55 24.33
C PHE A 209 -13.33 4.27 24.95
N ASP A 210 -14.29 4.74 24.14
CA ASP A 210 -15.53 5.39 24.63
C ASP A 210 -16.86 4.74 24.20
N GLY A 211 -16.84 3.72 23.34
CA GLY A 211 -18.02 2.94 22.98
C GLY A 211 -19.08 3.66 22.13
N SER A 212 -18.76 4.79 21.49
CA SER A 212 -19.69 5.49 20.60
C SER A 212 -19.71 4.92 19.17
N PRO A 213 -20.90 4.82 18.51
CA PRO A 213 -21.01 4.30 17.16
C PRO A 213 -20.52 5.32 16.10
N PRO A 214 -19.71 4.91 15.11
CA PRO A 214 -19.24 5.79 14.04
C PRO A 214 -20.34 6.06 12.98
N PRO A 215 -20.30 7.21 12.28
CA PRO A 215 -21.24 7.50 11.18
C PRO A 215 -20.97 6.62 9.94
N PRO A 216 -21.98 6.40 9.07
CA PRO A 216 -21.83 5.59 7.87
C PRO A 216 -20.86 6.24 6.88
N ALA A 217 -19.84 5.50 6.41
CA ALA A 217 -18.76 6.04 5.59
C ALA A 217 -18.75 5.49 4.16
N ALA A 218 -18.94 6.38 3.18
CA ALA A 218 -18.21 6.32 1.91
C ALA A 218 -17.01 7.26 2.06
N CYS A 219 -15.79 6.72 2.13
CA CYS A 219 -14.60 7.53 2.35
C CYS A 219 -13.92 7.82 1.01
N VAL A 220 -14.10 9.03 0.50
CA VAL A 220 -13.19 9.59 -0.52
C VAL A 220 -12.08 10.27 0.24
N VAL A 221 -10.92 9.62 0.28
CA VAL A 221 -9.70 10.26 0.75
C VAL A 221 -9.01 10.85 -0.46
N SER A 222 -8.53 12.08 -0.38
CA SER A 222 -7.99 12.86 -1.51
C SER A 222 -7.26 12.01 -2.57
N ARG A 223 -7.87 11.86 -3.76
CA ARG A 223 -7.38 11.10 -4.91
C ARG A 223 -7.35 9.56 -4.81
N LEU A 224 -7.96 8.98 -3.79
CA LEU A 224 -8.11 7.52 -3.63
C LEU A 224 -9.60 7.14 -3.64
N LEU A 225 -9.99 6.32 -4.61
CA LEU A 225 -11.32 5.71 -4.71
C LEU A 225 -11.24 4.29 -4.18
N ILE A 226 -12.15 3.98 -3.25
CA ILE A 226 -12.24 2.68 -2.60
C ILE A 226 -13.52 2.00 -3.06
N THR A 227 -13.40 0.76 -3.52
CA THR A 227 -14.55 -0.12 -3.76
C THR A 227 -14.50 -1.29 -2.81
N SER A 228 -15.66 -1.76 -2.35
CA SER A 228 -15.79 -3.03 -1.63
C SER A 228 -16.36 -4.11 -2.54
N ALA A 229 -15.97 -5.36 -2.28
CA ALA A 229 -16.54 -6.50 -2.99
C ALA A 229 -17.93 -6.82 -2.44
N TRP A 230 -18.96 -6.21 -3.02
CA TRP A 230 -20.36 -6.54 -2.77
C TRP A 230 -20.79 -7.78 -3.56
N THR A 231 -21.61 -8.62 -2.92
CA THR A 231 -22.43 -9.66 -3.55
C THR A 231 -23.79 -9.09 -3.92
#